data_AF-W8C2J1-F1
#
_entry.id   AF-W8C2J1-F1
#
_cell.length_a   1.000
_cell.length_b   1.000
_cell.length_c   1.000
_cell.angle_alpha   90.00
_cell.angle_beta   90.00
_cell.angle_gamma   90.00
#
_symmetry.space_group_name_H-M   'P 1'
#
loop_
_entity.id
_entity.type
_entity.pdbx_description
1 polymer ?
#
loop_
_entity_poly.entity_id
_entity_poly.type
_entity_poly.pdbx_seq_one_letter_code
_entity_poly.pdbx_strand_id
1 'polypeptide(L)'
;HLSFSNIPMSLLRTFSMMLGELDFVGTYVNTFYHDQLKVPITSFLILCVFMILMPILLMNLLIGLAVGDIESVRRNAQLKRLAMQVVLHTELERKLPQKWLPEADKMELIEYPNKTKCKLGFLDIILRKWFSNPFSEDSSMDGLGFESNDDFINDELDRQRRKLRDITRMLDQQHQLLRLIVQKMEIKTEADDVDEGVSPNDLKAITSNGTGSTPGSRWTSPRIRNRLRAALSFNKSLYE
;
A
#
# COMPACT_ATOMS: atom_id res chain seq x y z
N HIS A 1 -27.45 47.33 0.73
CA HIS A 1 -27.01 45.92 0.85
C HIS A 1 -28.13 45.00 0.36
N LEU A 2 -28.38 44.90 -0.97
CA LEU A 2 -29.45 44.04 -1.52
C LEU A 2 -29.11 42.55 -1.40
N SER A 3 -27.84 42.20 -1.47
CA SER A 3 -27.35 40.81 -1.52
C SER A 3 -27.61 39.98 -0.25
N PHE A 4 -27.94 40.64 0.87
CA PHE A 4 -28.26 39.98 2.15
C PHE A 4 -29.62 40.42 2.70
N SER A 5 -30.49 40.97 1.84
CA SER A 5 -31.83 41.42 2.22
C SER A 5 -32.82 40.26 2.40
N ASN A 6 -32.66 39.21 1.59
CA ASN A 6 -33.50 38.02 1.58
C ASN A 6 -32.65 36.78 1.86
N ILE A 7 -33.20 35.86 2.65
CA ILE A 7 -32.59 34.55 2.96
C ILE A 7 -32.09 33.82 1.70
N PRO A 8 -32.90 33.64 0.63
CA PRO A 8 -32.42 32.97 -0.59
C PRO A 8 -31.31 33.73 -1.31
N MET A 9 -31.34 35.07 -1.31
CA MET A 9 -30.30 35.89 -1.93
C MET A 9 -28.98 35.82 -1.15
N SER A 10 -29.04 35.80 0.18
CA SER A 10 -27.85 35.58 1.00
C SER A 10 -27.24 34.21 0.79
N LEU A 11 -28.05 33.15 0.66
CA LEU A 11 -27.55 31.80 0.39
C LEU A 11 -26.85 31.72 -0.97
N LEU A 12 -27.46 32.29 -2.02
CA LEU A 12 -26.86 32.33 -3.34
C LEU A 12 -25.55 33.13 -3.34
N ARG A 13 -25.50 34.25 -2.60
CA ARG A 13 -24.28 35.05 -2.44
C ARG A 13 -23.19 34.26 -1.73
N THR A 14 -23.51 33.52 -0.66
CA THR A 14 -22.55 32.65 0.04
C THR A 14 -22.06 31.50 -0.84
N PHE A 15 -22.92 30.94 -1.69
CA PHE A 15 -22.54 29.90 -2.65
C PHE A 15 -21.58 30.41 -3.73
N SER A 16 -21.85 31.58 -4.31
CA SER A 16 -20.91 32.26 -5.24
C SER A 16 -19.58 32.59 -4.55
N MET A 17 -19.60 33.06 -3.29
CA MET A 17 -18.37 33.24 -2.50
C MET A 17 -17.61 31.92 -2.26
N MET A 18 -18.31 30.79 -2.15
CA MET A 18 -17.70 29.46 -2.04
C MET A 18 -16.92 29.05 -3.29
N LEU A 19 -17.37 29.48 -4.47
CA LEU A 19 -16.69 29.26 -5.76
C LEU A 19 -15.44 30.13 -5.94
N GLY A 20 -15.17 31.07 -5.02
CA GLY A 20 -14.01 31.97 -5.04
C GLY A 20 -14.34 33.40 -5.45
N GLU A 21 -15.61 33.71 -5.76
CA GLU A 21 -16.04 35.06 -6.11
C GLU A 21 -16.29 35.90 -4.84
N LEU A 22 -15.21 36.42 -4.25
CA LEU A 22 -15.29 37.30 -3.08
C LEU A 22 -15.07 38.77 -3.46
N ASP A 23 -16.16 39.54 -3.48
CA ASP A 23 -16.12 41.00 -3.63
C ASP A 23 -15.88 41.68 -2.27
N PHE A 24 -14.63 41.60 -1.81
CA PHE A 24 -14.16 42.19 -0.55
C PHE A 24 -14.37 43.71 -0.50
N VAL A 25 -13.98 44.39 -1.59
CA VAL A 25 -13.94 45.85 -1.66
C VAL A 25 -15.35 46.44 -1.70
N GLY A 26 -16.23 45.88 -2.53
CA GLY A 26 -17.60 46.36 -2.67
C GLY A 26 -18.46 46.07 -1.44
N THR A 27 -18.32 44.88 -0.85
CA THR A 27 -19.24 44.41 0.21
C THR A 27 -18.78 44.78 1.62
N TYR A 28 -17.48 44.64 1.93
CA TYR A 28 -16.97 44.81 3.29
C TYR A 28 -16.23 46.14 3.48
N VAL A 29 -15.39 46.55 2.52
CA VAL A 29 -14.59 47.79 2.65
C VAL A 29 -15.46 49.04 2.50
N ASN A 30 -16.28 49.15 1.45
CA ASN A 30 -17.17 50.30 1.27
C ASN A 30 -18.16 50.44 2.44
N THR A 31 -18.70 49.34 2.94
CA THR A 31 -19.66 49.36 4.06
C THR A 31 -19.01 49.72 5.39
N PHE A 32 -17.71 49.42 5.56
CA PHE A 32 -16.91 49.88 6.70
C PHE A 32 -16.67 51.39 6.67
N TYR A 33 -16.30 51.95 5.51
CA TYR A 33 -16.06 53.40 5.37
C TYR A 33 -17.34 54.26 5.43
N HIS A 34 -18.52 53.69 5.16
CA HIS A 34 -19.81 54.38 5.25
C HIS A 34 -20.52 54.19 6.60
N ASP A 35 -19.85 53.62 7.63
CA ASP A 35 -20.41 53.33 8.97
C ASP A 35 -21.72 52.52 8.96
N GLN A 36 -21.97 51.74 7.90
CA GLN A 36 -23.18 50.93 7.75
C GLN A 36 -23.05 49.54 8.41
N LEU A 37 -21.84 49.18 8.87
CA LEU A 37 -21.57 47.90 9.53
C LEU A 37 -21.70 48.03 11.06
N LYS A 38 -22.76 47.47 11.64
CA LYS A 38 -23.04 47.56 13.10
C LYS A 38 -21.98 46.88 13.98
N VAL A 39 -21.27 45.87 13.46
CA VAL A 39 -20.27 45.07 14.20
C VAL A 39 -19.03 44.79 13.32
N PRO A 40 -18.14 45.78 13.12
CA PRO A 40 -17.01 45.67 12.19
C PRO A 40 -16.05 44.54 12.57
N ILE A 41 -15.60 44.50 13.82
CA ILE A 41 -14.58 43.56 14.30
C ILE A 41 -15.05 42.11 14.16
N THR A 42 -16.27 41.81 14.63
CA THR A 42 -16.86 40.47 14.54
C THR A 42 -17.07 40.03 13.09
N SER A 43 -17.49 40.95 12.21
CA SER A 43 -17.73 40.63 10.80
C SER A 43 -16.45 40.30 10.06
N PHE A 44 -15.35 41.03 10.32
CA PHE A 44 -14.04 40.72 9.75
C PHE A 44 -13.48 39.39 10.28
N LEU A 45 -13.68 39.08 11.57
CA LEU A 45 -13.26 37.79 12.13
C LEU A 45 -14.01 36.63 11.44
N ILE A 46 -15.34 36.72 11.34
CA ILE A 46 -16.15 35.70 10.66
C ILE A 46 -15.75 35.57 9.18
N LEU A 47 -15.46 36.68 8.50
CA LEU A 47 -14.95 36.68 7.12
C LEU A 47 -13.62 35.93 7.00
N CYS A 48 -12.66 36.20 7.89
CA CYS A 48 -11.36 35.53 7.89
C CYS A 48 -11.51 34.00 8.08
N VAL A 49 -12.31 33.58 9.05
CA VAL A 49 -12.60 32.15 9.28
C VAL A 49 -13.31 31.54 8.07
N PHE A 50 -14.28 32.25 7.49
CA PHE A 50 -15.00 31.81 6.30
C PHE A 50 -14.07 31.62 5.09
N MET A 51 -13.13 32.54 4.84
CA MET A 51 -12.17 32.44 3.73
C MET A 51 -11.25 31.23 3.84
N ILE A 52 -10.86 30.85 5.07
CA ILE A 52 -10.03 29.65 5.30
C ILE A 52 -10.85 28.37 5.11
N LEU A 53 -12.04 28.30 5.72
CA LEU A 53 -12.83 27.08 5.72
C LEU A 53 -13.45 26.78 4.35
N MET A 54 -14.06 27.76 3.70
CA MET A 54 -14.93 27.53 2.55
C MET A 54 -14.15 27.59 1.21
N PRO A 55 -13.59 28.72 0.77
CA PRO A 55 -12.82 28.74 -0.49
C PRO A 55 -11.55 27.88 -0.48
N ILE A 56 -10.84 27.76 0.65
CA ILE A 56 -9.53 27.10 0.68
C ILE A 56 -9.66 25.63 1.08
N LEU A 57 -10.15 25.34 2.29
CA LEU A 57 -10.19 23.94 2.77
C LEU A 57 -11.24 23.10 2.06
N LEU A 58 -12.46 23.61 1.86
CA LEU A 58 -13.53 22.86 1.21
C LEU A 58 -13.18 22.55 -0.25
N MET A 59 -12.69 23.53 -1.02
CA MET A 59 -12.28 23.28 -2.42
C MET A 59 -11.13 22.29 -2.51
N ASN A 60 -10.08 22.44 -1.69
CA ASN A 60 -8.95 21.53 -1.70
C ASN A 60 -9.36 20.11 -1.28
N LEU A 61 -10.31 19.96 -0.36
CA LEU A 61 -10.86 18.67 0.03
C LEU A 61 -11.69 18.05 -1.11
N LEU A 62 -12.59 18.82 -1.75
CA LEU A 62 -13.40 18.32 -2.86
C LEU A 62 -12.55 17.91 -4.05
N ILE A 63 -11.54 18.71 -4.39
CA ILE A 63 -10.57 18.39 -5.44
C ILE A 63 -9.78 17.15 -5.02
N GLY A 64 -9.31 17.07 -3.77
CA GLY A 64 -8.56 15.91 -3.27
C GLY A 64 -9.36 14.61 -3.30
N LEU A 65 -10.65 14.64 -2.94
CA LEU A 65 -11.55 13.50 -3.04
C LEU A 65 -11.79 13.11 -4.51
N ALA A 66 -12.10 14.09 -5.36
CA ALA A 66 -12.31 13.84 -6.78
C ALA A 66 -11.05 13.29 -7.48
N VAL A 67 -9.86 13.76 -7.08
CA VAL A 67 -8.57 13.28 -7.60
C VAL A 67 -8.25 11.88 -7.06
N GLY A 68 -8.57 11.57 -5.80
CA GLY A 68 -8.45 10.20 -5.29
C GLY A 68 -9.39 9.22 -6.01
N ASP A 69 -10.63 9.64 -6.24
CA ASP A 69 -11.62 8.85 -6.97
C ASP A 69 -11.20 8.65 -8.44
N ILE A 70 -10.73 9.70 -9.14
CA ILE A 70 -10.30 9.57 -10.55
C ILE A 70 -9.04 8.71 -10.68
N GLU A 71 -8.11 8.75 -9.72
CA GLU A 71 -6.90 7.91 -9.76
C GLU A 71 -7.27 6.42 -9.66
N SER A 72 -8.14 6.04 -8.73
CA SER A 72 -8.59 4.66 -8.58
C SER A 72 -9.40 4.16 -9.79
N VAL A 73 -10.24 5.03 -10.38
CA VAL A 73 -11.00 4.72 -11.59
C VAL A 73 -10.07 4.62 -12.80
N ARG A 74 -9.06 5.49 -12.91
CA ARG A 74 -8.06 5.47 -13.98
C ARG A 74 -7.23 4.19 -13.93
N ARG A 75 -6.78 3.78 -12.74
CA ARG A 75 -6.08 2.51 -12.47
C ARG A 75 -6.86 1.33 -13.06
N ASN A 76 -8.14 1.24 -12.71
CA ASN A 76 -8.97 0.13 -13.17
C ASN A 76 -9.65 0.35 -14.54
N ALA A 77 -9.39 1.47 -15.23
CA ALA A 77 -10.18 1.87 -16.40
C ALA A 77 -9.97 0.91 -17.58
N GLN A 78 -8.74 0.45 -17.81
CA GLN A 78 -8.45 -0.45 -18.93
C GLN A 78 -9.11 -1.82 -18.75
N LEU A 79 -8.99 -2.41 -17.56
CA LEU A 79 -9.64 -3.67 -17.23
C LEU A 79 -11.16 -3.52 -17.25
N LYS A 80 -11.70 -2.46 -16.65
CA LYS A 80 -13.14 -2.18 -16.64
C LYS A 80 -13.69 -1.98 -18.04
N ARG A 81 -12.91 -1.38 -18.94
CA ARG A 81 -13.27 -1.22 -20.36
C ARG A 81 -13.33 -2.57 -21.08
N LEU A 82 -12.32 -3.43 -20.92
CA LEU A 82 -12.33 -4.77 -21.52
C LEU A 82 -13.47 -5.63 -20.95
N ALA A 83 -13.68 -5.58 -19.62
CA ALA A 83 -14.78 -6.28 -18.97
C ALA A 83 -16.14 -5.81 -19.50
N MET A 84 -16.33 -4.50 -19.69
CA MET A 84 -17.57 -3.96 -20.28
C MET A 84 -17.79 -4.48 -21.69
N GLN A 85 -16.74 -4.57 -22.52
CA GLN A 85 -16.85 -5.15 -23.87
C GLN A 85 -17.25 -6.63 -23.82
N VAL A 86 -16.63 -7.41 -22.93
CA VAL A 86 -16.98 -8.83 -22.74
C VAL A 86 -18.42 -8.98 -22.27
N VAL A 87 -18.87 -8.18 -21.31
CA VAL A 87 -20.26 -8.18 -20.83
C VAL A 87 -21.22 -7.83 -21.96
N LEU A 88 -20.93 -6.78 -22.75
CA LEU A 88 -21.74 -6.39 -23.89
C LEU A 88 -21.84 -7.52 -24.93
N HIS A 89 -20.71 -8.13 -25.30
CA HIS A 89 -20.68 -9.25 -26.23
C HIS A 89 -21.48 -10.45 -25.71
N THR A 90 -21.33 -10.79 -24.43
CA THR A 90 -22.05 -11.90 -23.79
C THR A 90 -23.56 -11.64 -23.72
N GLU A 91 -23.96 -10.42 -23.39
CA GLU A 91 -25.38 -10.04 -23.36
C GLU A 91 -26.00 -10.04 -24.75
N LEU A 92 -25.26 -9.58 -25.75
CA LEU A 92 -25.69 -9.54 -27.14
C LEU A 92 -25.82 -10.97 -27.70
N GLU A 93 -24.85 -11.82 -27.44
CA GLU A 93 -24.88 -13.25 -27.79
C GLU A 93 -26.10 -13.95 -27.17
N ARG A 94 -26.39 -13.70 -25.88
CA ARG A 94 -27.56 -14.28 -25.20
C ARG A 94 -28.90 -13.84 -25.79
N LYS A 95 -28.97 -12.61 -26.33
CA LYS A 95 -30.20 -12.05 -26.93
C LYS A 95 -30.33 -12.36 -28.43
N LEU A 96 -29.28 -12.83 -29.08
CA LEU A 96 -29.31 -13.12 -30.52
C LEU A 96 -30.04 -14.46 -30.80
N PRO A 97 -30.78 -14.57 -31.93
CA PRO A 97 -31.41 -15.84 -32.29
C PRO A 97 -30.36 -16.90 -32.60
N GLN A 98 -30.51 -18.12 -32.06
CA GLN A 98 -29.56 -19.24 -32.23
C GLN A 98 -29.25 -19.60 -33.69
N LYS A 99 -30.08 -19.19 -34.65
CA LYS A 99 -29.84 -19.41 -36.08
C LYS A 99 -28.69 -18.57 -36.66
N TRP A 100 -28.35 -17.45 -36.05
CA TRP A 100 -27.36 -16.47 -36.57
C TRP A 100 -25.98 -16.65 -35.92
N LEU A 101 -25.94 -17.29 -34.75
CA LEU A 101 -24.72 -17.52 -33.98
C LEU A 101 -23.70 -18.44 -34.70
N PRO A 102 -24.08 -19.60 -35.28
CA PRO A 102 -23.12 -20.49 -35.93
C PRO A 102 -22.59 -19.95 -37.28
N GLU A 103 -23.27 -18.98 -37.89
CA GLU A 103 -22.84 -18.36 -39.14
C GLU A 103 -21.87 -17.18 -38.90
N ALA A 104 -22.02 -16.51 -37.75
CA ALA A 104 -21.15 -15.41 -37.33
C ALA A 104 -19.90 -15.90 -36.58
N ASP A 105 -19.98 -17.03 -35.86
CA ASP A 105 -18.87 -17.59 -35.10
C ASP A 105 -17.80 -18.20 -36.02
N LYS A 106 -16.56 -17.71 -35.88
CA LYS A 106 -15.39 -18.14 -36.67
C LYS A 106 -14.21 -18.32 -35.72
N MET A 107 -13.79 -19.57 -35.54
CA MET A 107 -12.69 -19.93 -34.61
C MET A 107 -11.30 -19.48 -35.07
N GLU A 108 -11.09 -19.21 -36.36
CA GLU A 108 -9.79 -18.84 -36.90
C GLU A 108 -9.88 -17.56 -37.74
N LEU A 109 -9.11 -16.54 -37.36
CA LEU A 109 -8.92 -15.30 -38.11
C LEU A 109 -7.49 -15.22 -38.62
N ILE A 110 -7.30 -15.32 -39.94
CA ILE A 110 -5.99 -15.17 -40.57
C ILE A 110 -5.79 -13.70 -40.95
N GLU A 111 -5.00 -12.98 -40.16
CA GLU A 111 -4.62 -11.58 -40.41
C GLU A 111 -3.35 -11.49 -41.28
N TYR A 112 -3.40 -10.67 -42.33
CA TYR A 112 -2.25 -10.41 -43.20
C TYR A 112 -1.75 -8.98 -42.95
N PRO A 113 -0.63 -8.78 -42.22
CA PRO A 113 -0.21 -7.44 -41.76
C PRO A 113 0.10 -6.45 -42.90
N ASN A 114 0.52 -6.95 -44.07
CA ASN A 114 0.84 -6.13 -45.25
C ASN A 114 -0.29 -6.06 -46.29
N LYS A 115 -1.50 -6.53 -45.97
CA LYS A 115 -2.67 -6.40 -46.86
C LYS A 115 -3.82 -5.73 -46.11
N THR A 116 -3.96 -4.42 -46.25
CA THR A 116 -5.14 -3.69 -45.80
C THR A 116 -6.36 -4.18 -46.60
N LYS A 117 -7.27 -4.93 -45.96
CA LYS A 117 -8.51 -5.37 -46.59
C LYS A 117 -9.67 -4.46 -46.21
N CYS A 118 -10.15 -3.70 -47.19
CA CYS A 118 -11.52 -3.70 -47.73
C CYS A 118 -11.86 -2.33 -48.35
N LYS A 119 -12.19 -2.34 -49.64
CA LYS A 119 -12.61 -1.18 -50.43
C LYS A 119 -14.10 -0.85 -50.20
N LEU A 120 -14.52 -0.48 -48.98
CA LEU A 120 -15.81 0.18 -48.77
C LEU A 120 -15.60 1.69 -48.62
N GLY A 121 -15.18 2.33 -49.71
CA GLY A 121 -14.51 3.64 -49.74
C GLY A 121 -15.11 4.82 -48.97
N PHE A 122 -16.41 4.84 -48.62
CA PHE A 122 -17.06 5.95 -47.88
C PHE A 122 -17.77 5.47 -46.61
N LEU A 123 -18.52 4.36 -46.68
CA LEU A 123 -19.20 3.78 -45.52
C LEU A 123 -18.21 3.24 -44.50
N ASP A 124 -17.09 2.66 -44.94
CA ASP A 124 -16.04 2.21 -44.01
C ASP A 124 -15.42 3.40 -43.28
N ILE A 125 -15.24 4.55 -43.92
CA ILE A 125 -14.70 5.75 -43.24
C ILE A 125 -15.70 6.27 -42.20
N ILE A 126 -17.00 6.29 -42.50
CA ILE A 126 -18.04 6.79 -41.58
C ILE A 126 -18.32 5.80 -40.45
N LEU A 127 -18.48 4.51 -40.75
CA LEU A 127 -18.61 3.47 -39.74
C LEU A 127 -17.33 3.35 -38.92
N ARG A 128 -16.14 3.50 -39.51
CA ARG A 128 -14.91 3.62 -38.71
C ARG A 128 -14.93 4.91 -37.88
N LYS A 129 -15.39 6.05 -38.38
CA LYS A 129 -15.46 7.27 -37.55
C LYS A 129 -16.44 7.16 -36.37
N TRP A 130 -17.54 6.42 -36.52
CA TRP A 130 -18.61 6.30 -35.52
C TRP A 130 -18.55 5.03 -34.65
N PHE A 131 -18.11 3.90 -35.21
CA PHE A 131 -17.94 2.60 -34.56
C PHE A 131 -16.47 2.21 -34.32
N SER A 132 -15.50 2.83 -34.98
CA SER A 132 -14.09 2.67 -34.56
C SER A 132 -13.94 3.43 -33.26
N ASN A 133 -14.04 2.67 -32.19
CA ASN A 133 -13.03 2.61 -31.14
C ASN A 133 -11.97 3.72 -31.31
N PRO A 134 -12.01 4.83 -30.56
CA PRO A 134 -10.93 5.82 -30.47
C PRO A 134 -9.65 5.25 -29.81
N PHE A 135 -9.33 3.98 -30.10
CA PHE A 135 -8.50 3.12 -29.28
C PHE A 135 -7.66 2.12 -30.08
N SER A 136 -7.75 2.09 -31.41
CA SER A 136 -6.92 1.20 -32.21
C SER A 136 -5.57 1.82 -32.61
N GLU A 137 -5.32 3.10 -32.30
CA GLU A 137 -4.15 3.80 -32.84
C GLU A 137 -3.61 4.87 -31.87
N ASP A 138 -3.45 4.52 -30.58
CA ASP A 138 -2.42 5.14 -29.76
C ASP A 138 -2.02 4.23 -28.59
N SER A 139 -1.41 3.11 -28.93
CA SER A 139 -0.64 2.28 -27.98
C SER A 139 0.77 2.86 -27.76
N SER A 140 1.00 4.13 -28.10
CA SER A 140 2.34 4.69 -28.27
C SER A 140 2.71 5.88 -27.39
N MET A 141 1.84 6.48 -26.57
CA MET A 141 2.35 7.51 -25.66
C MET A 141 1.49 7.73 -24.42
N ASP A 142 2.18 7.71 -23.28
CA ASP A 142 1.88 8.48 -22.07
C ASP A 142 0.64 8.13 -21.25
N GLY A 143 0.80 7.20 -20.32
CA GLY A 143 -0.11 7.13 -19.17
C GLY A 143 -0.06 5.88 -18.31
N LEU A 144 0.66 4.83 -18.71
CA LEU A 144 0.69 3.51 -18.05
C LEU A 144 1.96 3.17 -17.27
N GLY A 145 2.87 4.12 -17.11
CA GLY A 145 4.12 3.91 -16.37
C GLY A 145 3.95 3.69 -14.86
N PHE A 146 2.75 3.82 -14.29
CA PHE A 146 2.55 3.71 -12.84
C PHE A 146 2.05 2.33 -12.41
N GLU A 147 1.06 1.76 -13.10
CA GLU A 147 0.44 0.48 -12.69
C GLU A 147 1.31 -0.75 -12.94
N SER A 148 1.93 -0.84 -14.11
CA SER A 148 2.78 -1.99 -14.42
C SER A 148 3.95 -2.10 -13.46
N ASN A 149 4.40 -0.98 -12.89
CA ASN A 149 5.50 -0.97 -11.94
C ASN A 149 5.05 -1.49 -10.57
N ASP A 150 3.92 -1.04 -10.03
CA ASP A 150 3.42 -1.53 -8.74
C ASP A 150 3.17 -3.05 -8.74
N ASP A 151 2.46 -3.55 -9.76
CA ASP A 151 2.12 -4.97 -9.83
C ASP A 151 3.37 -5.84 -10.11
N PHE A 152 4.29 -5.35 -10.92
CA PHE A 152 5.58 -6.00 -11.16
C PHE A 152 6.45 -6.04 -9.90
N ILE A 153 6.54 -4.94 -9.16
CA ILE A 153 7.29 -4.87 -7.90
C ILE A 153 6.68 -5.80 -6.86
N ASN A 154 5.34 -5.88 -6.77
CA ASN A 154 4.67 -6.82 -5.87
C ASN A 154 4.98 -8.28 -6.22
N ASP A 155 4.90 -8.67 -7.50
CA ASP A 155 5.22 -10.06 -7.89
C ASP A 155 6.71 -10.39 -7.67
N GLU A 156 7.62 -9.44 -7.95
CA GLU A 156 9.05 -9.64 -7.66
C GLU A 156 9.31 -9.75 -6.15
N LEU A 157 8.65 -8.93 -5.33
CA LEU A 157 8.74 -9.01 -3.87
C LEU A 157 8.21 -10.35 -3.35
N ASP A 158 7.12 -10.87 -3.93
CA ASP A 158 6.59 -12.19 -3.57
C ASP A 158 7.54 -13.33 -3.99
N ARG A 159 8.18 -13.21 -5.15
CA ARG A 159 9.25 -14.15 -5.56
C ARG A 159 10.44 -14.10 -4.60
N GLN A 160 10.87 -12.90 -4.19
CA GLN A 160 11.94 -12.74 -3.20
C GLN A 160 11.55 -13.33 -1.84
N ARG A 161 10.31 -13.10 -1.37
CA ARG A 161 9.78 -13.72 -0.14
C ARG A 161 9.74 -15.24 -0.22
N ARG A 162 9.38 -15.81 -1.37
CA ARG A 162 9.45 -17.26 -1.60
C ARG A 162 10.89 -17.76 -1.45
N LYS A 163 11.86 -17.13 -2.13
CA LYS A 163 13.29 -17.47 -2.03
C LYS A 163 13.84 -17.36 -0.60
N LEU A 164 13.51 -16.30 0.12
CA LEU A 164 13.92 -16.10 1.52
C LEU A 164 13.38 -17.19 2.44
N ARG A 165 12.12 -17.63 2.25
CA ARG A 165 11.55 -18.74 3.01
C ARG A 165 12.31 -20.04 2.76
N ASP A 166 12.71 -20.31 1.53
CA ASP A 166 13.45 -21.53 1.19
C ASP A 166 14.88 -21.51 1.72
N ILE A 167 15.55 -20.36 1.65
CA ILE A 167 16.87 -20.17 2.28
C ILE A 167 16.78 -20.37 3.80
N THR A 168 15.75 -19.82 4.44
CA THR A 168 15.54 -19.98 5.89
C THR A 168 15.37 -21.45 6.26
N ARG A 169 14.58 -22.22 5.49
CA ARG A 169 14.42 -23.67 5.70
C ARG A 169 15.73 -24.43 5.55
N MET A 170 16.52 -24.10 4.53
CA MET A 170 17.81 -24.73 4.30
C MET A 170 18.81 -24.41 5.43
N LEU A 171 18.80 -23.18 5.93
CA LEU A 171 19.65 -22.74 7.04
C LEU A 171 19.29 -23.48 8.34
N ASP A 172 18.00 -23.68 8.63
CA ASP A 172 17.56 -24.46 9.79
C ASP A 172 18.02 -25.93 9.70
N GLN A 173 17.93 -26.53 8.50
CA GLN A 173 18.43 -27.89 8.26
C GLN A 173 19.95 -27.99 8.46
N GLN A 174 20.71 -27.02 7.95
CA GLN A 174 22.16 -26.95 8.15
C GLN A 174 22.50 -26.76 9.64
N HIS A 175 21.76 -25.91 10.36
CA HIS A 175 21.95 -25.73 11.80
C HIS A 175 21.71 -27.03 12.58
N GLN A 176 20.68 -27.80 12.20
CA GLN A 176 20.40 -29.09 12.81
C GLN A 176 21.50 -30.11 12.52
N LEU A 177 21.99 -30.18 11.29
CA LEU A 177 23.11 -31.05 10.92
C LEU A 177 24.37 -30.70 11.71
N LEU A 178 24.68 -29.40 11.86
CA LEU A 178 25.85 -28.94 12.60
C LEU A 178 25.78 -29.32 14.09
N ARG A 179 24.59 -29.26 14.70
CA ARG A 179 24.36 -29.77 16.06
C ARG A 179 24.61 -31.29 16.16
N LEU A 180 24.13 -32.06 15.18
CA LEU A 180 24.36 -33.51 15.13
C LEU A 180 25.83 -33.86 14.95
N ILE A 181 26.57 -33.09 14.14
CA ILE A 181 28.02 -33.25 13.97
C ILE A 181 28.73 -32.99 15.29
N VAL A 182 28.45 -31.86 15.96
CA VAL A 182 29.08 -31.55 17.27
C VAL A 182 28.78 -32.64 18.30
N GLN A 183 27.55 -33.15 18.34
CA GLN A 183 27.16 -34.24 19.24
C GLN A 183 27.88 -35.55 18.93
N LYS A 184 28.06 -35.89 17.64
CA LYS A 184 28.70 -37.14 17.22
C LYS A 184 30.23 -37.05 17.15
N MET A 185 30.79 -35.85 17.04
CA MET A 185 32.23 -35.63 16.98
C MET A 185 32.92 -35.92 18.32
N GLU A 186 32.17 -36.32 19.37
CA GLU A 186 32.69 -36.63 20.71
C GLU A 186 33.78 -35.65 21.10
N ILE A 187 33.53 -34.34 20.90
CA ILE A 187 34.46 -33.33 21.40
C ILE A 187 34.39 -33.47 22.91
N LYS A 188 35.33 -34.25 23.47
CA LYS A 188 35.74 -34.12 24.85
C LYS A 188 36.18 -32.68 24.96
N THR A 189 35.30 -31.83 25.49
CA THR A 189 35.74 -30.54 25.98
C THR A 189 36.76 -30.87 27.06
N GLU A 190 38.03 -30.68 26.74
CA GLU A 190 39.21 -30.84 27.62
C GLU A 190 39.03 -30.14 28.99
N ALA A 191 38.01 -29.30 29.13
CA ALA A 191 37.58 -28.66 30.36
C ALA A 191 36.89 -29.58 31.40
N ASP A 192 36.69 -30.89 31.14
CA ASP A 192 36.21 -31.85 32.16
C ASP A 192 37.34 -32.73 32.74
N ASP A 193 38.56 -32.62 32.20
CA ASP A 193 39.76 -33.36 32.64
C ASP A 193 40.75 -32.49 33.46
N VAL A 194 40.29 -31.36 34.01
CA VAL A 194 41.09 -30.46 34.85
C VAL A 194 40.80 -30.67 36.34
N ASP A 195 41.61 -31.55 36.92
CA ASP A 195 42.20 -31.48 38.26
C ASP A 195 41.23 -31.50 39.46
N GLU A 196 40.83 -32.71 39.89
CA GLU A 196 40.47 -32.99 41.29
C GLU A 196 41.73 -32.87 42.18
N GLY A 197 42.30 -31.68 42.20
CA GLY A 197 43.31 -31.24 43.15
C GLY A 197 42.63 -30.58 44.34
N VAL A 198 42.92 -31.14 45.52
CA VAL A 198 42.68 -30.62 46.88
C VAL A 198 41.24 -30.64 47.44
N SER A 199 41.08 -31.44 48.50
CA SER A 199 39.89 -31.52 49.36
C SER A 199 39.58 -30.17 50.05
N PRO A 200 38.30 -29.78 50.19
CA PRO A 200 37.89 -28.52 50.84
C PRO A 200 38.27 -28.40 52.33
N ASN A 201 38.86 -29.44 52.94
CA ASN A 201 39.38 -29.35 54.30
C ASN A 201 40.72 -28.59 54.41
N ASP A 202 41.48 -28.43 53.33
CA ASP A 202 42.74 -27.68 53.37
C ASP A 202 42.55 -26.16 53.12
N LEU A 203 41.41 -25.74 52.56
CA LEU A 203 41.09 -24.33 52.35
C LEU A 203 40.60 -23.61 53.63
N LYS A 204 40.22 -24.35 54.67
CA LYS A 204 39.83 -23.79 55.97
C LYS A 204 41.02 -23.40 56.84
N ALA A 205 42.22 -23.89 56.54
CA ALA A 205 43.44 -23.57 57.28
C ALA A 205 44.08 -22.23 56.86
N ILE A 206 43.73 -21.69 55.68
CA ILE A 206 44.39 -20.50 55.10
C ILE A 206 43.56 -19.22 55.28
N THR A 207 42.31 -19.31 55.77
CA THR A 207 41.42 -18.15 55.96
C THR A 207 41.47 -17.54 57.38
N SER A 208 42.38 -17.97 58.25
CA SER A 208 42.52 -17.42 59.60
C SER A 208 43.62 -16.38 59.78
N ASN A 209 44.29 -15.89 58.72
CA ASN A 209 45.29 -14.82 58.86
C ASN A 209 45.39 -13.95 57.60
N GLY A 210 45.04 -12.66 57.71
CA GLY A 210 45.58 -11.60 56.84
C GLY A 210 44.69 -11.09 55.71
N THR A 211 43.94 -10.01 56.00
CA THR A 211 43.79 -8.77 55.20
C THR A 211 44.00 -8.81 53.68
N GLY A 212 42.95 -8.50 52.90
CA GLY A 212 43.13 -7.86 51.57
C GLY A 212 42.09 -8.18 50.48
N SER A 213 41.15 -7.25 50.29
CA SER A 213 40.50 -6.80 49.03
C SER A 213 40.19 -7.74 47.84
N THR A 214 38.89 -7.74 47.48
CA THR A 214 38.17 -8.20 46.26
C THR A 214 38.81 -7.78 44.91
N PRO A 215 38.50 -8.45 43.76
CA PRO A 215 37.35 -8.01 42.96
C PRO A 215 36.57 -9.16 42.28
N GLY A 216 35.23 -9.17 42.46
CA GLY A 216 34.31 -10.07 41.75
C GLY A 216 33.56 -9.32 40.66
N SER A 217 33.83 -9.63 39.38
CA SER A 217 33.02 -9.19 38.24
C SER A 217 31.89 -10.20 38.02
N ARG A 218 30.70 -9.81 38.46
CA ARG A 218 29.45 -10.59 38.46
C ARG A 218 28.63 -10.22 37.22
N TRP A 219 28.77 -10.97 36.12
CA TRP A 219 27.85 -10.91 34.98
C TRP A 219 27.25 -12.29 34.72
N THR A 220 25.99 -12.50 35.11
CA THR A 220 25.21 -13.69 34.72
C THR A 220 23.83 -13.23 34.25
N SER A 221 23.45 -13.56 33.01
CA SER A 221 22.12 -13.23 32.46
C SER A 221 21.15 -14.42 32.65
N PRO A 222 19.94 -14.25 33.21
CA PRO A 222 19.04 -15.37 33.56
C PRO A 222 18.26 -15.99 32.38
N ARG A 223 18.36 -15.46 31.16
CA ARG A 223 17.45 -15.82 30.05
C ARG A 223 17.77 -17.14 29.35
N ILE A 224 18.96 -17.71 29.55
CA ILE A 224 19.39 -18.95 28.89
C ILE A 224 18.91 -20.20 29.66
N ARG A 225 18.60 -20.08 30.95
CA ARG A 225 18.31 -21.24 31.81
C ARG A 225 16.97 -21.95 31.49
N ASN A 226 15.98 -21.24 30.95
CA ASN A 226 14.65 -21.83 30.74
C ASN A 226 14.57 -22.74 29.50
N ARG A 227 15.46 -22.59 28.51
CA ARG A 227 15.46 -23.44 27.31
C ARG A 227 16.15 -24.80 27.55
N LEU A 228 17.04 -24.88 28.54
CA LEU A 228 17.80 -26.11 28.84
C LEU A 228 17.00 -27.10 29.70
N ARG A 229 16.10 -26.64 30.57
CA ARG A 229 15.24 -27.55 31.37
C ARG A 229 14.22 -28.33 30.54
N ALA A 230 13.68 -27.73 29.47
CA ALA A 230 12.74 -28.43 28.59
C ALA A 230 13.41 -29.59 27.83
N ALA A 231 14.66 -29.39 27.37
CA ALA A 231 15.42 -30.40 26.66
C ALA A 231 15.84 -31.59 27.55
N LEU A 232 16.12 -31.35 28.84
CA LEU A 232 16.47 -32.41 29.79
C LEU A 232 15.26 -33.26 30.22
N SER A 233 14.04 -32.71 30.23
CA SER A 233 12.84 -33.48 30.60
C SER A 233 12.40 -34.51 29.55
N PHE A 234 12.79 -34.32 28.28
CA PHE A 234 12.45 -35.23 27.18
C PHE A 234 13.32 -36.50 27.13
N ASN A 235 14.54 -36.45 27.72
CA ASN A 235 15.43 -37.61 27.75
C ASN A 235 15.13 -38.58 28.91
N LYS A 236 14.40 -38.13 29.94
CA LYS A 236 14.06 -38.98 31.09
C LYS A 236 12.88 -39.92 30.83
N SER A 237 12.04 -39.65 29.84
CA SER A 237 10.89 -40.51 29.48
C SER A 237 11.21 -41.60 28.45
N LEU A 238 12.49 -41.76 28.06
CA LEU A 238 12.92 -42.81 27.12
C LEU A 238 13.67 -43.96 27.81
N TYR A 239 13.83 -43.92 29.14
CA TYR A 239 14.51 -44.95 29.93
C TYR A 239 13.68 -45.43 31.15
N GLU A 240 12.36 -45.31 31.08
CA GLU A 240 11.40 -46.05 31.94
C GLU A 240 10.44 -46.86 31.05
#